data_AF-A0A437PXJ3-F1
#
_entry.id   AF-A0A437PXJ3-F1
#
_cell.length_a   1.000
_cell.length_b   1.000
_cell.length_c   1.000
_cell.angle_alpha   90.00
_cell.angle_beta   90.00
_cell.angle_gamma   90.00
#
_symmetry.space_group_name_H-M   'P 1'
#
loop_
_entity.id
_entity.type
_entity.pdbx_description
1 polymer ?
#
loop_
_entity_poly.entity_id
_entity_poly.type
_entity_poly.pdbx_seq_one_letter_code
_entity_poly.pdbx_strand_id
1 'polypeptide(L)'
;MNKLNYEEQLYKIFNNENDWLKFAEAKNFGLLTLNAAIVFGLTQITFSNDSVIKMVAFCVFVPFSILSFIPCLISLFPIVTKIESKNKKGEVRNSMKFINYLSNKIDKDKSFENIHFYGYLKDLKEEKFEKEFLKKTGSKDEFTTYERELVTQILYNSRITSLKYKFFKIGAFLFLIGILVSVFALPIFKLLM
;
A
#
# COMPACT_ATOMS: atom_id res chain seq x y z
N MET A 1 -28.47 11.71 26.29
CA MET A 1 -28.07 11.04 25.03
C MET A 1 -26.58 10.76 25.14
N ASN A 2 -26.21 9.48 24.97
CA ASN A 2 -25.01 8.85 25.52
C ASN A 2 -23.71 9.57 25.15
N LYS A 3 -23.02 10.06 26.19
CA LYS A 3 -21.62 10.47 26.17
C LYS A 3 -20.79 9.20 25.95
N LEU A 4 -20.62 8.78 24.69
CA LEU A 4 -19.54 7.85 24.37
C LEU A 4 -18.25 8.55 24.77
N ASN A 5 -17.54 7.99 25.76
CA ASN A 5 -16.20 8.42 26.12
C ASN A 5 -15.38 8.50 24.82
N TYR A 6 -14.68 9.61 24.53
CA TYR A 6 -13.99 9.77 23.25
C TYR A 6 -13.03 8.64 22.99
N GLU A 7 -12.45 8.09 24.05
CA GLU A 7 -11.69 6.85 24.03
C GLU A 7 -12.37 5.75 23.22
N GLU A 8 -13.67 5.47 23.42
CA GLU A 8 -14.37 4.41 22.69
C GLU A 8 -14.51 4.74 21.18
N GLN A 9 -14.80 5.99 20.85
CA GLN A 9 -14.93 6.42 19.45
C GLN A 9 -13.59 6.42 18.72
N LEU A 10 -12.55 6.92 19.38
CA LEU A 10 -11.18 6.87 18.88
C LEU A 10 -10.71 5.43 18.75
N TYR A 11 -11.05 4.55 19.69
CA TYR A 11 -10.72 3.13 19.62
C TYR A 11 -11.40 2.43 18.43
N LYS A 12 -12.64 2.81 18.11
CA LYS A 12 -13.32 2.34 16.89
C LYS A 12 -12.60 2.80 15.61
N ILE A 13 -12.16 4.05 15.56
CA ILE A 13 -11.37 4.57 14.43
C ILE A 13 -10.05 3.82 14.34
N PHE A 14 -9.34 3.66 15.46
CA PHE A 14 -8.09 2.92 15.54
C PHE A 14 -8.22 1.49 15.03
N ASN A 15 -9.27 0.76 15.44
CA ASN A 15 -9.52 -0.60 14.97
C ASN A 15 -9.80 -0.64 13.47
N ASN A 16 -10.59 0.28 12.95
CA ASN A 16 -10.82 0.38 11.51
C ASN A 16 -9.52 0.63 10.73
N GLU A 17 -8.66 1.56 11.19
CA GLU A 17 -7.35 1.80 10.58
C GLU A 17 -6.43 0.58 10.66
N ASN A 18 -6.47 -0.15 11.78
CA ASN A 18 -5.73 -1.41 11.95
C ASN A 18 -6.23 -2.48 10.97
N ASP A 19 -7.53 -2.56 10.70
CA ASP A 19 -8.07 -3.51 9.73
C ASP A 19 -7.68 -3.14 8.30
N TRP A 20 -7.72 -1.85 7.92
CA TRP A 20 -7.19 -1.39 6.64
C TRP A 20 -5.71 -1.75 6.46
N LEU A 21 -4.91 -1.63 7.53
CA LEU A 21 -3.51 -2.01 7.55
C LEU A 21 -3.33 -3.52 7.30
N LYS A 22 -4.06 -4.36 8.04
CA LYS A 22 -4.05 -5.83 7.84
C LYS A 22 -4.45 -6.22 6.42
N PHE A 23 -5.46 -5.58 5.85
CA PHE A 23 -5.86 -5.83 4.46
C PHE A 23 -4.77 -5.44 3.46
N ALA A 24 -4.07 -4.32 3.69
CA ALA A 24 -2.96 -3.91 2.84
C ALA A 24 -1.80 -4.93 2.92
N GLU A 25 -1.51 -5.47 4.10
CA GLU A 25 -0.50 -6.52 4.29
C GLU A 25 -0.91 -7.83 3.62
N ALA A 26 -2.15 -8.28 3.83
CA ALA A 26 -2.68 -9.49 3.21
C ALA A 26 -2.62 -9.43 1.68
N LYS A 27 -2.91 -8.27 1.07
CA LYS A 27 -2.79 -8.08 -0.39
C LYS A 27 -1.35 -8.19 -0.89
N ASN A 28 -0.40 -7.55 -0.20
CA ASN A 28 1.02 -7.65 -0.56
C ASN A 28 1.54 -9.08 -0.40
N PHE A 29 1.18 -9.76 0.69
CA PHE A 29 1.54 -11.15 0.91
C PHE A 29 0.92 -12.07 -0.15
N GLY A 30 -0.36 -11.88 -0.48
CA GLY A 30 -1.05 -12.63 -1.52
C GLY A 30 -0.37 -12.51 -2.89
N LEU A 31 0.06 -11.29 -3.27
CA LEU A 31 0.78 -11.09 -4.52
C LEU A 31 2.19 -11.69 -4.51
N LEU A 32 2.88 -11.68 -3.36
CA LEU A 32 4.18 -12.37 -3.20
C LEU A 32 4.02 -13.88 -3.37
N THR A 33 3.06 -14.48 -2.68
CA THR A 33 2.76 -15.92 -2.77
C THR A 33 2.39 -16.30 -4.19
N LEU A 34 1.54 -15.51 -4.86
CA LEU A 34 1.15 -15.76 -6.25
C LEU A 34 2.36 -15.71 -7.19
N ASN A 35 3.19 -14.67 -7.11
CA ASN A 35 4.42 -14.56 -7.91
C ASN A 35 5.35 -15.76 -7.68
N ALA A 36 5.63 -16.09 -6.41
CA ALA A 36 6.50 -17.21 -6.06
C ALA A 36 5.95 -18.55 -6.57
N ALA A 37 4.64 -18.80 -6.41
CA ALA A 37 4.00 -20.03 -6.84
C ALA A 37 4.02 -20.19 -8.36
N ILE A 38 3.75 -19.13 -9.13
CA ILE A 38 3.79 -19.21 -10.60
C ILE A 38 5.21 -19.42 -11.09
N VAL A 39 6.18 -18.65 -10.59
CA VAL A 39 7.59 -18.79 -11.00
C VAL A 39 8.11 -20.19 -10.65
N PHE A 40 7.79 -20.69 -9.45
CA PHE A 40 8.12 -22.06 -9.07
C PHE A 40 7.43 -23.09 -9.98
N GLY A 41 6.14 -22.93 -10.27
CA GLY A 41 5.42 -23.81 -11.17
C GLY A 41 6.04 -23.87 -12.58
N LEU A 42 6.46 -22.72 -13.11
CA LEU A 42 7.15 -22.64 -14.40
C LEU A 42 8.49 -23.41 -14.41
N THR A 43 9.21 -23.48 -13.29
CA THR A 43 10.46 -24.24 -13.22
C THR A 43 10.26 -25.76 -13.16
N GLN A 44 9.06 -26.22 -12.80
CA GLN A 44 8.72 -27.66 -12.77
C GLN A 44 8.27 -28.20 -14.13
N ILE A 45 7.91 -27.33 -15.08
CA ILE A 45 7.42 -27.76 -16.39
C ILE A 45 8.61 -28.13 -17.29
N THR A 46 8.58 -29.35 -17.84
CA THR A 46 9.53 -29.78 -18.87
C THR A 46 9.09 -29.25 -20.23
N PHE A 47 9.69 -28.14 -20.66
CA PHE A 47 9.47 -27.58 -21.99
C PHE A 47 10.37 -28.25 -23.04
N SER A 48 9.86 -28.39 -24.26
CA SER A 48 10.72 -28.69 -25.42
C SER A 48 11.74 -27.55 -25.64
N ASN A 49 12.90 -27.88 -26.21
CA ASN A 49 13.98 -26.91 -26.41
C ASN A 49 13.56 -25.71 -27.26
N ASP A 50 12.71 -25.96 -28.26
CA ASP A 50 12.20 -24.96 -29.22
C ASP A 50 10.81 -24.41 -28.81
N SER A 51 10.46 -24.50 -27.52
CA SER A 51 9.17 -24.03 -27.04
C SER A 51 9.12 -22.50 -27.00
N VAL A 52 8.31 -21.89 -27.87
CA VAL A 52 7.95 -20.47 -27.80
C VAL A 52 7.38 -20.10 -26.42
N ILE A 53 6.63 -21.01 -25.79
CA ILE A 53 6.04 -20.80 -24.46
C ILE A 53 7.14 -20.67 -23.40
N LYS A 54 8.18 -21.52 -23.45
CA LYS A 54 9.34 -21.43 -22.55
C LYS A 54 10.02 -20.07 -22.70
N MET A 55 10.25 -19.63 -23.93
CA MET A 55 10.91 -18.35 -24.20
C MET A 55 10.11 -17.17 -23.65
N VAL A 56 8.80 -17.11 -23.93
CA VAL A 56 7.94 -16.05 -23.38
C VAL A 56 7.87 -16.12 -21.85
N ALA A 57 7.74 -17.31 -21.27
CA ALA A 57 7.69 -17.48 -19.82
C ALA A 57 8.96 -16.93 -19.13
N PHE A 58 10.15 -17.36 -19.57
CA PHE A 58 11.39 -17.01 -18.88
C PHE A 58 12.01 -15.68 -19.32
N CYS A 59 11.84 -15.25 -20.57
CA CYS A 59 12.41 -13.99 -21.06
C CYS A 59 11.49 -12.79 -20.89
N VAL A 60 10.17 -13.00 -20.75
CA VAL A 60 9.19 -11.91 -20.61
C VAL A 60 8.51 -11.99 -19.24
N PHE A 61 7.76 -13.05 -18.95
CA PHE A 61 6.92 -13.10 -17.75
C PHE A 61 7.73 -13.06 -16.45
N VAL A 62 8.74 -13.94 -16.31
CA VAL A 62 9.55 -14.07 -15.09
C VAL A 62 10.23 -12.74 -14.69
N PRO A 63 10.88 -11.98 -15.60
CA PRO A 63 11.40 -10.66 -15.29
C PRO A 63 10.35 -9.69 -14.73
N PHE A 64 9.17 -9.61 -15.33
CA PHE A 64 8.07 -8.77 -14.80
C PHE A 64 7.57 -9.25 -13.44
N SER A 65 7.49 -10.57 -13.22
CA SER A 65 7.11 -11.18 -11.94
C SER A 65 8.13 -10.83 -10.84
N ILE A 66 9.43 -10.89 -11.12
CA ILE A 66 10.50 -10.47 -10.20
C ILE A 66 10.39 -8.96 -9.90
N LEU A 67 10.19 -8.12 -10.93
CA LEU A 67 10.01 -6.68 -10.72
C LEU A 67 8.75 -6.36 -9.89
N SER A 68 7.67 -7.13 -10.07
CA SER A 68 6.47 -7.07 -9.23
C SER A 68 6.72 -7.52 -7.80
N PHE A 69 7.62 -8.48 -7.58
CA PHE A 69 7.89 -9.08 -6.27
C PHE A 69 8.56 -8.06 -5.33
N ILE A 70 9.49 -7.27 -5.85
CA ILE A 70 10.30 -6.29 -5.09
C ILE A 70 9.46 -5.31 -4.26
N PRO A 71 8.50 -4.53 -4.81
CA PRO A 71 7.71 -3.58 -4.02
C PRO A 71 6.89 -4.26 -2.92
N CYS A 72 6.35 -5.46 -3.17
CA CYS A 72 5.60 -6.19 -2.15
C CYS A 72 6.53 -6.71 -1.04
N LEU A 73 7.75 -7.13 -1.36
CA LEU A 73 8.74 -7.55 -0.36
C LEU A 73 9.17 -6.37 0.51
N ILE A 74 9.43 -5.21 -0.10
CA ILE A 74 9.74 -3.97 0.63
C ILE A 74 8.58 -3.59 1.58
N SER A 75 7.33 -3.81 1.15
CA SER A 75 6.14 -3.52 1.96
C SER A 75 6.00 -4.37 3.24
N LEU A 76 6.74 -5.49 3.36
CA LEU A 76 6.73 -6.35 4.55
C LEU A 76 7.70 -5.90 5.63
N PHE A 77 8.67 -5.04 5.32
CA PHE A 77 9.58 -4.53 6.34
C PHE A 77 8.82 -3.73 7.41
N PRO A 78 9.24 -3.80 8.68
CA PRO A 78 8.64 -3.00 9.74
C PRO A 78 8.94 -1.52 9.48
N ILE A 79 7.93 -0.78 9.03
CA ILE A 79 8.03 0.66 8.78
C ILE A 79 7.76 1.38 10.11
N VAL A 80 8.76 1.33 10.99
CA VAL A 80 8.73 1.95 12.33
C VAL A 80 9.30 3.37 12.34
N THR A 81 9.92 3.81 11.25
CA THR A 81 10.44 5.18 11.14
C THR A 81 9.30 6.18 10.98
N LYS A 82 9.42 7.33 11.64
CA LYS A 82 8.55 8.50 11.45
C LYS A 82 8.50 8.82 9.95
N ILE A 83 7.41 8.43 9.29
CA ILE A 83 7.20 8.65 7.84
C ILE A 83 7.30 10.16 7.52
N GLU A 84 7.01 11.01 8.50
CA GLU A 84 7.33 12.43 8.51
C GLU A 84 8.63 12.70 9.28
N SER A 85 9.75 12.76 8.58
CA SER A 85 11.00 13.34 9.10
C SER A 85 11.06 14.82 8.69
N LYS A 86 11.01 15.72 9.68
CA LYS A 86 11.36 17.13 9.48
C LYS A 86 12.87 17.24 9.39
N ASN A 87 13.39 17.84 8.32
CA ASN A 87 14.78 18.28 8.29
C ASN A 87 14.99 19.49 9.23
N LYS A 88 16.25 19.80 9.58
CA LYS A 88 16.66 20.97 10.40
C LYS A 88 16.15 22.34 9.89
N LYS A 89 15.63 22.42 8.65
CA LYS A 89 15.03 23.61 8.03
C LYS A 89 13.49 23.65 8.04
N GLY A 90 12.83 22.69 8.71
CA GLY A 90 11.36 22.62 8.75
C GLY A 90 10.70 22.03 7.48
N GLU A 91 11.48 21.71 6.46
CA GLU A 91 11.00 21.04 5.25
C GLU A 91 10.72 19.56 5.51
N VAL A 92 9.52 19.10 5.11
CA VAL A 92 9.13 17.69 5.16
C VAL A 92 9.88 16.95 4.06
N ARG A 93 10.91 16.19 4.43
CA ARG A 93 11.61 15.31 3.48
C ARG A 93 10.75 14.08 3.26
N ASN A 94 9.90 14.11 2.25
CA ASN A 94 9.09 12.96 1.86
C ASN A 94 10.03 11.89 1.24
N SER A 95 10.57 11.00 2.08
CA SER A 95 11.47 9.90 1.69
C SER A 95 10.86 8.99 0.63
N MET A 96 9.54 9.10 0.39
CA MET A 96 8.77 8.28 -0.53
C MET A 96 8.29 9.05 -1.77
N LYS A 97 8.94 10.17 -2.14
CA LYS A 97 8.58 10.95 -3.35
C LYS A 97 8.49 10.08 -4.61
N PHE A 98 9.44 9.15 -4.79
CA PHE A 98 9.45 8.23 -5.92
C PHE A 98 8.24 7.26 -5.91
N ILE A 99 7.94 6.66 -4.76
CA ILE A 99 6.79 5.74 -4.60
C ILE A 99 5.48 6.48 -4.87
N ASN A 100 5.34 7.71 -4.35
CA ASN A 100 4.17 8.55 -4.61
C ASN A 100 4.03 8.89 -6.09
N TYR A 101 5.14 9.24 -6.76
CA TYR A 101 5.14 9.52 -8.20
C TYR A 101 4.67 8.31 -9.02
N LEU A 102 5.26 7.13 -8.78
CA LEU A 102 4.89 5.90 -9.48
C LEU A 102 3.42 5.53 -9.23
N SER A 103 3.00 5.53 -7.96
CA SER A 103 1.65 5.14 -7.59
C SER A 103 0.60 6.06 -8.21
N ASN A 104 0.83 7.38 -8.20
CA ASN A 104 -0.07 8.37 -8.78
C ASN A 104 -0.15 8.29 -10.32
N LYS A 105 0.87 7.75 -10.98
CA LYS A 105 0.84 7.50 -12.42
C LYS A 105 -0.07 6.32 -12.78
N ILE A 106 -0.21 5.34 -11.88
CA ILE A 106 -1.11 4.20 -12.06
C ILE A 106 -2.55 4.61 -11.77
N ASP A 107 -2.77 5.21 -10.60
CA ASP A 107 -4.09 5.71 -10.19
C ASP A 107 -3.89 6.81 -9.14
N LYS A 108 -4.54 7.96 -9.36
CA LYS A 108 -4.40 9.13 -8.48
C LYS A 108 -5.12 8.89 -7.17
N ASP A 109 -4.42 9.09 -6.04
CA ASP A 109 -5.04 9.08 -4.72
C ASP A 109 -6.18 10.11 -4.67
N LYS A 110 -7.42 9.64 -4.54
CA LYS A 110 -8.56 10.50 -4.21
C LYS A 110 -8.68 10.56 -2.69
N SER A 111 -8.49 11.75 -2.12
CA SER A 111 -8.86 12.01 -0.73
C SER A 111 -10.20 12.75 -0.69
N PHE A 112 -11.04 12.36 0.27
CA PHE A 112 -12.29 13.05 0.61
C PHE A 112 -12.39 13.12 2.13
N GLU A 113 -13.07 14.14 2.65
CA GLU A 113 -13.11 14.41 4.09
C GLU A 113 -13.88 13.32 4.84
N ASN A 114 -13.14 12.38 5.45
CA ASN A 114 -13.71 11.33 6.27
C ASN A 114 -12.71 10.85 7.32
N ILE A 115 -13.00 11.11 8.60
CA ILE A 115 -12.14 10.73 9.74
C ILE A 115 -12.06 9.21 9.99
N HIS A 116 -12.83 8.40 9.25
CA HIS A 116 -12.75 6.93 9.27
C HIS A 116 -12.02 6.36 8.04
N PHE A 117 -11.47 7.22 7.18
CA PHE A 117 -10.79 6.79 5.98
C PHE A 117 -9.29 7.07 6.07
N TYR A 118 -8.48 6.00 6.08
CA TYR A 118 -7.02 6.06 6.08
C TYR A 118 -6.44 7.06 5.06
N GLY A 119 -7.06 7.16 3.88
CA GLY A 119 -6.60 8.02 2.79
C GLY A 119 -6.79 9.51 3.06
N TYR A 120 -7.72 9.87 3.94
CA TYR A 120 -7.87 11.24 4.46
C TYR A 120 -6.94 11.47 5.66
N LEU A 121 -6.94 10.53 6.60
CA LEU A 121 -6.20 10.61 7.85
C LEU A 121 -4.68 10.69 7.66
N LYS A 122 -4.13 10.01 6.65
CA LYS A 122 -2.68 10.00 6.36
C LYS A 122 -2.08 11.41 6.18
N ASP A 123 -2.89 12.38 5.75
CA ASP A 123 -2.46 13.74 5.43
C ASP A 123 -2.76 14.73 6.59
N LEU A 124 -3.39 14.27 7.67
CA LEU A 124 -3.74 15.09 8.82
C LEU A 124 -2.61 15.19 9.85
N LYS A 125 -2.61 16.31 10.56
CA LYS A 125 -1.88 16.51 11.82
C LYS A 125 -2.82 16.28 12.99
N GLU A 126 -2.26 15.94 14.15
CA GLU A 126 -2.99 15.70 15.41
C GLU A 126 -3.97 16.85 15.72
N GLU A 127 -3.50 18.10 15.73
CA GLU A 127 -4.33 19.29 15.98
C GLU A 127 -5.52 19.42 15.02
N LYS A 128 -5.33 19.06 13.75
CA LYS A 128 -6.40 19.14 12.74
C LYS A 128 -7.40 17.99 12.94
N PHE A 129 -6.91 16.79 13.27
CA PHE A 129 -7.75 15.66 13.60
C PHE A 129 -8.63 15.97 14.83
N GLU A 130 -8.04 16.47 15.91
CA GLU A 130 -8.76 16.83 17.14
C GLU A 130 -9.90 17.82 16.84
N LYS A 131 -9.61 18.89 16.10
CA LYS A 131 -10.62 19.89 15.71
C LYS A 131 -11.76 19.28 14.90
N GLU A 132 -11.46 18.40 13.95
CA GLU A 132 -12.49 17.76 13.13
C GLU A 132 -13.31 16.72 13.89
N PHE A 133 -12.66 15.99 14.80
CA PHE A 133 -13.33 15.05 15.69
C PHE A 133 -14.30 15.78 16.62
N LEU A 134 -13.84 16.82 17.33
CA LEU A 134 -14.68 17.63 18.23
C LEU A 134 -15.83 18.31 17.49
N LYS A 135 -15.57 18.81 16.28
CA LYS A 135 -16.62 19.37 15.41
C LYS A 135 -17.69 18.32 15.06
N LYS A 136 -17.30 17.08 14.78
CA LYS A 136 -18.23 15.98 14.42
C LYS A 136 -18.98 15.43 15.64
N THR A 137 -18.37 15.44 16.82
CA THR A 137 -19.01 15.01 18.06
C THR A 137 -19.84 16.11 18.74
N GLY A 138 -19.74 17.36 18.25
CA GLY A 138 -20.45 18.50 18.82
C GLY A 138 -19.92 18.93 20.18
N SER A 139 -18.66 18.60 20.50
CA SER A 139 -18.07 18.87 21.81
C SER A 139 -17.01 19.97 21.78
N LYS A 140 -16.79 20.55 22.97
CA LYS A 140 -15.75 21.52 23.27
C LYS A 140 -14.75 21.01 24.31
N ASP A 141 -14.90 19.77 24.76
CA ASP A 141 -14.00 19.17 25.74
C ASP A 141 -12.59 19.03 25.15
N GLU A 142 -11.56 19.25 25.96
CA GLU A 142 -10.18 19.06 25.54
C GLU A 142 -9.80 17.58 25.59
N PHE A 143 -8.95 17.15 24.66
CA PHE A 143 -8.44 15.79 24.65
C PHE A 143 -7.54 15.53 25.87
N THR A 144 -7.68 14.36 26.47
CA THR A 144 -6.73 13.87 27.47
C THR A 144 -5.40 13.47 26.81
N THR A 145 -4.33 13.31 27.61
CA THR A 145 -3.05 12.82 27.08
C THR A 145 -3.20 11.47 26.38
N TYR A 146 -3.99 10.56 26.96
CA TYR A 146 -4.25 9.24 26.39
C TYR A 146 -4.97 9.31 25.04
N GLU A 147 -5.97 10.18 24.91
CA GLU A 147 -6.69 10.39 23.65
C GLU A 147 -5.75 10.93 22.56
N ARG A 148 -4.83 11.85 22.91
CA ARG A 148 -3.81 12.35 21.98
C ARG A 148 -2.83 11.27 21.53
N GLU A 149 -2.40 10.39 22.44
CA GLU A 149 -1.58 9.22 22.08
C GLU A 149 -2.33 8.28 21.12
N LEU A 150 -3.63 8.06 21.34
CA LEU A 150 -4.45 7.24 20.46
C LEU A 150 -4.62 7.87 19.07
N VAL A 151 -4.84 9.18 19.00
CA VAL A 151 -4.84 9.94 17.73
C VAL A 151 -3.51 9.79 17.00
N THR A 152 -2.40 9.88 17.72
CA THR A 152 -1.06 9.69 17.17
C THR A 152 -0.96 8.34 16.47
N GLN A 153 -1.39 7.26 17.14
CA GLN A 153 -1.40 5.90 16.57
C GLN A 153 -2.32 5.76 15.35
N ILE A 154 -3.53 6.34 15.39
CA ILE A 154 -4.46 6.38 14.24
C ILE A 154 -3.79 6.99 13.02
N LEU A 155 -3.16 8.16 13.18
CA LEU A 155 -2.51 8.87 12.07
C LEU A 155 -1.27 8.13 11.55
N TYR A 156 -0.48 7.49 12.43
CA TYR A 156 0.63 6.64 11.99
C TYR A 156 0.15 5.43 11.19
N ASN A 157 -0.85 4.69 11.70
CA ASN A 157 -1.40 3.53 11.01
C ASN A 157 -1.99 3.92 9.66
N SER A 158 -2.64 5.08 9.57
CA SER A 158 -3.17 5.61 8.30
C SER A 158 -2.07 5.85 7.26
N ARG A 159 -0.93 6.42 7.68
CA ARG A 159 0.24 6.65 6.81
C ARG A 159 0.88 5.34 6.35
N ILE A 160 1.08 4.39 7.26
CA ILE A 160 1.63 3.07 6.94
C ILE A 160 0.69 2.34 5.97
N THR A 161 -0.61 2.34 6.25
CA THR A 161 -1.65 1.76 5.40
C THR A 161 -1.60 2.32 3.98
N SER A 162 -1.55 3.65 3.85
CA SER A 162 -1.44 4.30 2.53
C SER A 162 -0.20 3.83 1.78
N LEU A 163 0.94 3.74 2.46
CA LEU A 163 2.18 3.31 1.85
C LEU A 163 2.14 1.85 1.37
N LYS A 164 1.62 0.93 2.19
CA LYS A 164 1.48 -0.48 1.81
C LYS A 164 0.54 -0.67 0.63
N TYR A 165 -0.53 0.12 0.54
CA TYR A 165 -1.40 0.16 -0.64
C TYR A 165 -0.67 0.67 -1.89
N LYS A 166 0.23 1.65 -1.76
CA LYS A 166 1.02 2.15 -2.90
C LYS A 166 2.00 1.10 -3.42
N PHE A 167 2.67 0.38 -2.52
CA PHE A 167 3.53 -0.75 -2.91
C PHE A 167 2.73 -1.86 -3.60
N PHE A 168 1.59 -2.24 -3.03
CA PHE A 168 0.69 -3.22 -3.66
C PHE A 168 0.25 -2.76 -5.05
N LYS A 169 -0.16 -1.49 -5.21
CA LYS A 169 -0.58 -0.91 -6.49
C LYS A 169 0.53 -1.04 -7.54
N ILE A 170 1.77 -0.70 -7.19
CA ILE A 170 2.93 -0.80 -8.09
C ILE A 170 3.20 -2.26 -8.45
N GLY A 171 3.26 -3.16 -7.46
CA GLY A 171 3.48 -4.59 -7.70
C GLY A 171 2.41 -5.19 -8.59
N ALA A 172 1.13 -4.99 -8.26
CA ALA A 172 0.00 -5.53 -9.00
C ALA A 172 -0.02 -5.00 -10.46
N PHE A 173 0.33 -3.74 -10.66
CA PHE A 173 0.43 -3.16 -12.01
C PHE A 173 1.55 -3.81 -12.84
N LEU A 174 2.74 -4.00 -12.27
CA LEU A 174 3.85 -4.68 -12.94
C LEU A 174 3.51 -6.13 -13.28
N PHE A 175 2.84 -6.83 -12.36
CA PHE A 175 2.38 -8.20 -12.58
C PHE A 175 1.37 -8.27 -13.75
N LEU A 176 0.38 -7.38 -13.75
CA LEU A 176 -0.63 -7.33 -14.81
C LEU A 176 0.00 -7.02 -16.18
N ILE A 177 0.93 -6.06 -16.25
CA ILE A 177 1.69 -5.79 -17.47
C ILE A 177 2.46 -7.03 -17.90
N GLY A 178 3.12 -7.73 -16.98
CA GLY A 178 3.83 -8.97 -17.27
C GLY A 178 2.95 -10.01 -17.95
N ILE A 179 1.72 -10.21 -17.46
CA ILE A 179 0.74 -11.10 -18.10
C ILE A 179 0.39 -10.59 -19.50
N LEU A 180 -0.01 -9.33 -19.64
CA LEU A 180 -0.44 -8.76 -20.93
C LEU A 180 0.67 -8.83 -21.98
N VAL A 181 1.88 -8.38 -21.64
CA VAL A 181 3.03 -8.40 -22.56
C VAL A 181 3.39 -9.83 -22.95
N SER A 182 3.28 -10.80 -22.02
CA SER A 182 3.52 -12.20 -22.35
C SER A 182 2.51 -12.74 -23.37
N VAL A 183 1.23 -12.42 -23.21
CA VAL A 183 0.17 -12.80 -24.17
C VAL A 183 0.45 -12.21 -25.56
N PHE A 184 0.84 -10.94 -25.64
CA PHE A 184 1.17 -10.30 -26.92
C PHE A 184 2.50 -10.75 -27.51
N ALA A 185 3.45 -11.20 -26.69
CA ALA A 185 4.74 -11.70 -27.14
C ALA A 185 4.65 -13.07 -27.82
N LEU A 186 3.69 -13.92 -27.43
CA LEU A 186 3.50 -15.26 -28.02
C LEU A 186 3.45 -15.28 -29.57
N PRO A 187 2.58 -14.51 -30.25
CA PRO A 187 2.56 -14.50 -31.71
C PRO A 187 3.84 -13.94 -32.33
N ILE A 188 4.49 -12.96 -31.67
CA ILE A 188 5.73 -12.35 -32.17
C ILE A 188 6.88 -13.36 -32.15
N PHE A 189 7.09 -14.04 -31.02
CA PHE A 189 8.13 -15.07 -30.93
C PHE A 189 7.84 -16.28 -31.82
N LYS A 190 6.55 -16.63 -32.01
CA LYS A 190 6.16 -17.68 -32.95
C LYS A 190 6.47 -17.33 -34.41
N LEU A 191 6.48 -16.05 -34.78
CA LEU A 191 6.85 -15.59 -36.12
C LEU A 191 8.38 -15.50 -36.33
N LEU A 192 9.14 -15.36 -35.24
CA LEU A 192 10.60 -15.20 -35.27
C LEU A 192 11.36 -16.54 -35.20
N MET A 193 10.74 -17.61 -34.71
CA MET A 193 11.23 -19.00 -34.76
C MET A 193 10.76 -19.70 -36.01
#